data_AF-A0A964BDT7-F1
#
_entry.id   AF-A0A964BDT7-F1
#
_cell.length_a   1.000
_cell.length_b   1.000
_cell.length_c   1.000
_cell.angle_alpha   90.00
_cell.angle_beta   90.00
_cell.angle_gamma   90.00
#
_symmetry.space_group_name_H-M   'P 1'
#
loop_
_entity.id
_entity.type
_entity.pdbx_description
1 polymer ?
#
loop_
_entity_poly.entity_id
_entity_poly.type
_entity_poly.pdbx_seq_one_letter_code
_entity_poly.pdbx_strand_id
1 'polypeptide(L)' 'MFNSLNRLGLPAKYAVLYSAGAVIFLFIWNMVGAGTGEPMVYPIAVVLGAVWGAGKGYLRKKQGLNS' A
#
# COMPACT_ATOMS: atom_id res chain seq x y z
N MET A 1 12.31 -9.24 10.22
CA MET A 1 11.60 -8.31 9.29
C MET A 1 10.32 -7.71 9.87
N PHE A 2 9.43 -8.48 10.53
CA PHE A 2 8.18 -7.93 11.09
C PHE A 2 8.34 -7.03 12.35
N ASN A 3 9.40 -7.19 13.16
CA ASN A 3 9.64 -6.33 14.33
C ASN A 3 9.99 -4.87 13.96
N SER A 4 10.61 -4.63 12.81
CA SER A 4 10.92 -3.28 12.33
C SER A 4 9.65 -2.52 11.91
N LEU A 5 8.64 -3.24 11.39
CA LEU A 5 7.32 -2.69 11.10
C LEU A 5 6.53 -2.32 12.36
N ASN A 6 6.72 -3.04 13.47
CA ASN A 6 6.05 -2.71 14.73
C ASN A 6 6.52 -1.40 15.39
N ARG A 7 7.75 -0.95 15.09
CA ARG A 7 8.24 0.39 15.48
C ARG A 7 7.75 1.51 14.57
N LEU A 8 7.31 1.18 13.36
CA LEU A 8 6.74 2.15 12.43
C LEU A 8 5.32 2.49 12.88
N GLY A 9 5.00 3.78 12.95
CA GLY A 9 3.65 4.24 13.31
C GLY A 9 2.60 3.63 12.39
N LEU A 10 1.36 3.52 12.87
CA LEU A 10 0.20 3.02 12.10
C LEU A 10 0.16 3.56 10.65
N PRO A 11 0.39 4.85 10.35
CA PRO A 11 0.42 5.34 8.97
C PRO A 11 1.45 4.61 8.10
N ALA A 12 2.67 4.40 8.60
CA ALA A 12 3.75 3.77 7.84
C ALA A 12 3.50 2.26 7.62
N LYS A 13 2.93 1.54 8.60
CA LYS A 13 2.52 0.14 8.41
C LYS A 13 1.53 0.01 7.26
N TYR A 14 0.51 0.86 7.25
CA TYR A 14 -0.54 0.82 6.23
C TYR A 14 -0.01 1.30 4.88
N ALA A 15 0.90 2.28 4.84
CA ALA A 15 1.56 2.69 3.60
C ALA A 15 2.27 1.49 2.94
N VAL A 16 3.06 0.73 3.70
CA VAL A 16 3.77 -0.46 3.17
C VAL A 16 2.79 -1.54 2.71
N LEU A 17 1.76 -1.83 3.50
CA LEU A 17 0.75 -2.84 3.16
C LEU A 17 0.00 -2.50 1.86
N TYR A 18 -0.45 -1.26 1.71
CA TYR A 18 -1.18 -0.83 0.52
C TYR A 18 -0.25 -0.67 -0.70
N SER A 19 1.02 -0.33 -0.51
CA SER A 19 2.01 -0.32 -1.60
C SER A 19 2.21 -1.72 -2.17
N ALA A 20 2.44 -2.71 -1.30
CA ALA A 20 2.57 -4.11 -1.70
C ALA A 20 1.28 -4.63 -2.34
N GLY A 21 0.12 -4.29 -1.76
CA GLY A 21 -1.19 -4.65 -2.30
C GLY A 21 -1.45 -4.07 -3.68
N ALA A 22 -1.04 -2.83 -3.95
CA ALA A 22 -1.19 -2.19 -5.26
C ALA A 22 -0.37 -2.90 -6.35
N VAL A 23 0.85 -3.36 -6.03
CA VAL A 23 1.68 -4.14 -6.96
C VAL A 23 1.07 -5.52 -7.25
N ILE A 24 0.60 -6.21 -6.22
CA ILE A 24 -0.07 -7.51 -6.36
C ILE A 24 -1.35 -7.36 -7.20
N PHE A 25 -2.13 -6.30 -6.94
CA PHE A 25 -3.34 -6.01 -7.72
C PHE A 25 -3.00 -5.77 -9.19
N LEU A 26 -2.02 -4.92 -9.51
CA LEU A 26 -1.59 -4.69 -10.89
C LEU A 26 -1.08 -5.96 -11.57
N PHE A 27 -0.36 -6.81 -10.84
CA PHE A 27 0.10 -8.09 -11.37
C PHE A 27 -1.08 -8.98 -11.77
N ILE A 28 -2.06 -9.17 -10.88
CA ILE A 28 -3.28 -9.95 -11.16
C ILE A 28 -4.08 -9.31 -12.31
N TRP A 29 -4.19 -7.99 -12.31
CA TRP A 29 -4.89 -7.21 -13.34
C TRP A 29 -4.26 -7.37 -14.73
N ASN A 30 -2.93 -7.44 -14.80
CA ASN A 30 -2.20 -7.77 -16.02
C ASN A 30 -2.41 -9.23 -16.45
N MET A 31 -2.49 -10.18 -15.51
CA MET A 31 -2.75 -11.59 -15.84
C MET A 31 -4.13 -11.83 -16.46
N VAL A 32 -5.14 -11.02 -16.12
CA VAL A 32 -6.49 -11.11 -16.71
C VAL A 32 -6.63 -10.33 -18.03
N GLY A 33 -5.53 -9.81 -18.57
CA GLY A 33 -5.51 -9.08 -19.86
C GLY A 33 -6.15 -7.69 -19.81
N ALA A 34 -6.50 -7.18 -18.63
CA ALA A 34 -7.12 -5.88 -18.45
C ALA A 34 -6.10 -4.77 -18.10
N GLY A 35 -4.83 -5.14 -17.89
CA GLY A 35 -3.79 -4.22 -17.48
C GLY A 35 -3.00 -3.60 -18.63
N THR A 36 -2.13 -2.67 -18.24
CA THR A 36 -1.32 -1.86 -19.15
C THR A 36 0.11 -2.39 -19.17
N GLY A 37 0.69 -2.47 -20.36
CA GLY A 37 2.09 -2.85 -20.57
C GLY A 37 3.08 -1.74 -20.23
N GLU A 38 2.62 -0.57 -19.78
CA GLU A 38 3.50 0.55 -19.45
C GLU A 38 4.20 0.32 -18.09
N PRO A 39 5.54 0.23 -18.06
CA PRO A 39 6.28 -0.06 -16.84
C PRO A 39 6.16 1.06 -15.80
N MET A 40 5.82 2.29 -16.20
CA MET A 40 5.61 3.42 -15.29
C MET A 40 4.41 3.26 -14.36
N VAL A 41 3.46 2.38 -14.68
CA VAL A 41 2.26 2.16 -13.89
C VAL A 41 2.58 1.53 -12.54
N TYR A 42 3.62 0.70 -12.46
CA TYR A 42 4.05 0.05 -11.23
C TYR A 42 4.59 1.05 -10.17
N PRO A 43 5.57 1.92 -10.48
CA PRO A 43 5.99 2.99 -9.56
C PRO A 43 4.84 3.89 -9.11
N ILE A 44 3.95 4.27 -10.04
CA ILE A 44 2.82 5.14 -9.74
C ILE A 44 1.85 4.46 -8.75
N ALA A 45 1.51 3.20 -8.99
CA ALA A 45 0.63 2.45 -8.10
C ALA A 45 1.25 2.21 -6.72
N VAL A 46 2.57 2.01 -6.64
CA VAL A 46 3.28 1.93 -5.36
C VAL A 46 3.15 3.23 -4.58
N VAL A 47 3.39 4.38 -5.22
CA VAL A 47 3.30 5.69 -4.56
C VAL A 47 1.86 5.99 -4.15
N LEU A 48 0.88 5.77 -5.02
CA LEU A 48 -0.54 5.97 -4.71
C LEU A 48 -1.01 5.03 -3.59
N GLY A 49 -0.60 3.77 -3.62
CA GLY A 49 -0.86 2.80 -2.56
C GLY A 49 -0.25 3.24 -1.22
N ALA A 50 0.98 3.76 -1.23
CA ALA A 50 1.64 4.28 -0.04
C ALA A 50 0.88 5.46 0.58
N VAL A 51 0.50 6.44 -0.25
CA VAL A 51 -0.24 7.64 0.18
C VAL A 51 -1.61 7.26 0.74
N TRP A 52 -2.34 6.39 0.03
CA TRP A 52 -3.64 5.92 0.48
C TRP A 52 -3.56 5.11 1.78
N GLY A 53 -2.59 4.21 1.87
CA GLY A 53 -2.30 3.44 3.07
C GLY A 53 -1.95 4.33 4.25
N ALA A 54 -1.07 5.32 4.05
CA ALA A 54 -0.72 6.30 5.08
C ALA A 54 -1.94 7.08 5.58
N GLY A 55 -2.80 7.53 4.66
CA GLY A 55 -4.06 8.21 5.00
C GLY A 55 -4.99 7.33 5.84
N LYS A 56 -5.20 6.07 5.44
CA LYS A 56 -6.03 5.11 6.18
C LYS A 56 -5.45 4.78 7.56
N GLY A 57 -4.12 4.62 7.65
CA GLY A 57 -3.44 4.39 8.92
C GLY A 57 -3.50 5.62 9.85
N TYR A 58 -3.46 6.84 9.30
CA TYR A 58 -3.65 8.07 10.06
C TYR A 58 -5.08 8.21 10.59
N LEU A 59 -6.10 7.90 9.77
CA LEU A 59 -7.49 7.88 10.19
C LEU A 59 -7.74 6.85 11.30
N ARG A 60 -7.20 5.64 11.17
CA ARG A 60 -7.28 4.61 12.22
C ARG A 60 -6.61 5.06 13.52
N LYS A 61 -5.44 5.71 13.42
CA LYS A 61 -4.77 6.31 14.57
C LYS A 61 -5.62 7.39 15.24
N LYS A 62 -6.31 8.24 14.46
CA LYS A 62 -7.25 9.25 14.99
C LYS A 62 -8.48 8.64 15.66
N GLN A 63 -8.93 7.48 15.20
CA GLN A 63 -10.06 6.74 15.78
C GLN A 63 -9.67 5.91 17.02
N GLY A 64 -8.41 5.96 17.46
CA GLY A 64 -7.93 5.18 18.61
C GLY A 64 -7.81 3.67 18.34
N LEU A 65 -7.92 3.24 17.08
CA LEU A 65 -7.77 1.85 16.69
C LEU A 65 -6.27 1.51 16.60
N ASN A 66 -5.76 0.90 17.67
CA ASN A 66 -4.32 0.61 17.86
C ASN A 66 -3.86 -0.77 17.34
N SER A 67 -4.69 -1.49 16.58
CA SER A 67 -4.34 -2.83 16.06
C SER A 67 -3.87 -2.80 14.60
#